data_AF-A0A7Y2YHG1-F1
#
_entry.id   AF-A0A7Y2YHG1-F1
#
_cell.length_a   1.000
_cell.length_b   1.000
_cell.length_c   1.000
_cell.angle_alpha   90.00
_cell.angle_beta   90.00
_cell.angle_gamma   90.00
#
_symmetry.space_group_name_H-M   'P 1'
#
loop_
_entity.id
_entity.type
_entity.pdbx_description
1 polymer ?
#
loop_
_entity_poly.entity_id
_entity_poly.type
_entity_poly.pdbx_seq_one_letter_code
_entity_poly.pdbx_strand_id
1 'polypeptide(L)'
;MEDHQKTSEKARGYSIYHDFSISASPEEVFKAVSAPEHLVNWWPLRCSGTPSNGSTYNFYFTPEYDWYGEVSQCEPNTLFSIKMTRSDADWDPTSFGFE
;
A
#
# COMPACT_ATOMS: atom_id res chain seq x y z
N MET A 1 -31.36 -31.87 -16.35
CA MET A 1 -29.97 -31.41 -16.55
C MET A 1 -29.77 -30.34 -15.50
N GLU A 2 -28.99 -30.64 -14.46
CA GLU A 2 -28.84 -29.82 -13.26
C GLU A 2 -27.96 -28.60 -13.53
N ASP A 3 -28.54 -27.42 -13.32
CA ASP A 3 -27.82 -26.14 -13.30
C ASP A 3 -26.86 -26.11 -12.10
N HIS A 4 -25.58 -26.28 -12.39
CA HIS A 4 -24.51 -26.09 -11.41
C HIS A 4 -24.22 -24.58 -11.30
N GLN A 5 -24.99 -23.92 -10.44
CA GLN A 5 -24.71 -22.55 -10.02
C GLN A 5 -23.45 -22.57 -9.15
N LYS A 6 -22.30 -22.22 -9.77
CA LYS A 6 -21.01 -22.06 -9.08
C LYS A 6 -21.13 -20.87 -8.12
N THR A 7 -21.29 -21.16 -6.84
CA THR A 7 -21.29 -20.19 -5.76
C THR A 7 -19.91 -19.53 -5.69
N SER A 8 -19.83 -18.23 -5.96
CA SER A 8 -18.64 -17.43 -5.70
C SER A 8 -18.46 -17.31 -4.18
N GLU A 9 -17.52 -18.04 -3.60
CA GLU A 9 -17.07 -17.82 -2.23
C GLU A 9 -16.53 -16.39 -2.11
N LYS A 10 -17.19 -15.57 -1.30
CA LYS A 10 -16.75 -14.20 -0.99
C LYS A 10 -15.47 -14.32 -0.16
N ALA A 11 -14.33 -13.89 -0.70
CA ALA A 11 -13.07 -13.89 0.02
C ALA A 11 -13.22 -13.14 1.35
N ARG A 12 -12.94 -13.83 2.47
CA ARG A 12 -13.03 -13.26 3.81
C ARG A 12 -11.74 -12.48 4.07
N GLY A 13 -11.83 -11.15 4.05
CA GLY A 13 -10.72 -10.25 4.40
C GLY A 13 -10.72 -9.91 5.90
N TYR A 14 -9.55 -9.58 6.43
CA TYR A 14 -9.36 -9.02 7.77
C TYR A 14 -8.64 -7.68 7.62
N SER A 15 -8.93 -6.74 8.53
CA SER A 15 -8.29 -5.43 8.58
C SER A 15 -7.61 -5.24 9.93
N ILE A 16 -6.44 -4.64 9.91
CA ILE A 16 -5.68 -4.25 11.10
C ILE A 16 -5.61 -2.73 11.11
N TYR A 17 -5.99 -2.11 12.23
CA TYR A 17 -5.97 -0.66 12.42
C TYR A 17 -4.99 -0.29 13.52
N HIS A 18 -4.19 0.74 13.27
CA HIS A 18 -3.27 1.32 14.22
C HIS A 18 -3.60 2.81 14.39
N ASP A 19 -3.63 3.28 15.63
CA ASP A 19 -3.83 4.68 15.98
C ASP A 19 -2.70 5.11 16.92
N PHE A 20 -1.92 6.11 16.52
CA PHE A 20 -0.83 6.66 17.32
C PHE A 20 -0.60 8.14 16.97
N SER A 21 -0.24 8.92 17.98
CA SER A 21 0.02 10.36 17.81
C SER A 21 1.46 10.63 17.39
N ILE A 22 1.63 11.43 16.33
CA ILE A 22 2.93 11.90 15.84
C ILE A 22 3.04 13.41 16.12
N SER A 23 4.11 13.84 16.79
CA SER A 23 4.37 15.26 17.07
C SER A 23 5.00 15.98 15.88
N ALA A 24 4.30 16.00 14.75
CA ALA A 24 4.69 16.68 13.51
C ALA A 24 3.44 17.23 12.79
N SER A 25 3.62 18.09 11.79
CA SER A 25 2.51 18.56 10.97
C SER A 25 1.96 17.46 10.04
N PRO A 26 0.68 17.53 9.63
CA PRO A 26 0.12 16.59 8.65
C PRO A 26 0.91 16.53 7.33
N GLU A 27 1.50 17.65 6.90
CA GLU A 27 2.34 17.71 5.71
C GLU A 27 3.65 16.92 5.86
N GLU A 28 4.31 17.03 7.02
CA GLU A 28 5.52 16.26 7.31
C GLU A 28 5.22 14.77 7.38
N VAL A 29 4.13 14.39 8.03
CA VAL A 29 3.68 12.99 8.10
C VAL A 29 3.35 12.45 6.71
N PHE A 30 2.58 13.19 5.92
CA PHE A 30 2.21 12.79 4.57
C PHE A 30 3.44 12.59 3.68
N LYS A 31 4.42 13.51 3.72
CA LYS A 31 5.69 13.34 3.00
C LYS A 31 6.45 12.11 3.46
N ALA A 32 6.50 11.85 4.77
CA ALA A 32 7.20 10.70 5.34
C ALA A 32 6.63 9.35 4.91
N VAL A 33 5.31 9.27 4.64
CA VAL A 33 4.62 8.03 4.25
C VAL A 33 4.32 7.89 2.76
N SER A 34 4.48 8.96 1.97
CA SER A 34 4.17 8.95 0.54
C SER A 34 5.36 9.23 -0.37
N ALA A 35 6.34 10.03 0.05
CA ALA A 35 7.45 10.42 -0.82
C ALA A 35 8.56 9.35 -0.78
N PRO A 36 8.97 8.77 -1.93
CA PRO A 36 10.00 7.71 -1.97
C PRO A 36 11.31 8.07 -1.25
N GLU A 37 11.76 9.31 -1.38
CA GLU A 37 12.98 9.84 -0.74
C GLU A 37 12.91 9.88 0.78
N HIS A 38 11.70 9.93 1.35
CA HIS A 38 11.49 9.87 2.78
C HIS A 38 11.20 8.44 3.26
N LEU A 39 10.44 7.67 2.49
CA LEU A 39 10.04 6.30 2.80
C LEU A 39 11.23 5.36 3.04
N VAL A 40 12.30 5.50 2.22
CA VAL A 40 13.51 4.68 2.31
C VAL A 40 14.28 4.83 3.62
N ASN A 41 13.97 5.84 4.44
CA ASN A 41 14.66 6.04 5.71
C ASN A 41 14.13 5.13 6.84
N TRP A 42 12.97 4.48 6.65
CA TRP A 42 12.34 3.70 7.71
C TRP A 42 11.67 2.40 7.25
N TRP A 43 11.44 2.20 5.94
CA TRP A 43 10.75 1.01 5.45
C TRP A 43 11.51 0.24 4.36
N PRO A 44 11.41 0.51 3.03
CA PRO A 44 12.14 -0.25 2.03
C PRO A 44 13.61 0.21 1.91
N LEU A 45 14.46 -0.67 1.39
CA LEU A 45 15.86 -0.33 1.10
C LEU A 45 15.97 0.64 -0.08
N ARG A 46 15.12 0.47 -1.10
CA ARG A 46 14.97 1.42 -2.22
C ARG A 46 13.50 1.57 -2.56
N CYS A 47 13.12 2.77 -2.97
CA CYS A 47 11.75 3.08 -3.35
C CYS A 47 11.76 3.97 -4.59
N SER A 48 10.80 3.77 -5.48
CA SER A 48 10.48 4.72 -6.55
C SER A 48 8.98 4.78 -6.76
N GLY A 49 8.48 5.91 -7.27
CA GLY A 49 7.05 6.16 -7.43
C GLY A 49 6.72 7.64 -7.37
N THR A 50 5.44 7.97 -7.55
CA THR A 50 4.91 9.33 -7.45
C THR A 50 3.63 9.30 -6.63
N PRO A 51 3.46 10.15 -5.59
CA PRO A 51 2.28 10.13 -4.74
C PRO A 51 1.08 10.74 -5.47
N SER A 52 0.48 9.95 -6.35
CA SER A 52 -0.63 10.35 -7.21
C SER A 52 -1.46 9.13 -7.60
N ASN A 53 -2.78 9.29 -7.63
CA ASN A 53 -3.72 8.20 -7.94
C ASN A 53 -3.35 7.47 -9.23
N GLY A 54 -3.39 6.14 -9.19
CA GLY A 54 -3.04 5.26 -10.32
C GLY A 54 -1.54 5.15 -10.61
N SER A 55 -0.68 5.86 -9.88
CA SER A 55 0.77 5.74 -10.07
C SER A 55 1.29 4.44 -9.44
N THR A 56 2.33 3.86 -10.05
CA THR A 56 3.00 2.67 -9.53
C THR A 56 4.12 3.04 -8.58
N TYR A 57 4.18 2.36 -7.44
CA TYR A 57 5.32 2.34 -6.54
C TYR A 57 6.09 1.03 -6.65
N ASN A 58 7.40 1.13 -6.48
CA ASN A 58 8.29 0.01 -6.24
C ASN A 58 8.81 0.08 -4.80
N PHE A 59 8.70 -1.05 -4.10
CA PHE A 59 9.23 -1.28 -2.76
C PHE A 59 10.27 -2.39 -2.84
N TYR A 60 11.54 -2.01 -2.92
CA TYR A 60 12.62 -2.96 -2.99
C TYR A 60 13.23 -3.16 -1.60
N PHE A 61 13.14 -4.38 -1.08
CA PHE A 61 13.81 -4.78 0.16
C PHE A 61 15.05 -5.63 -0.13
N THR A 62 14.92 -6.61 -1.03
CA THR A 62 15.97 -7.54 -1.49
C THR A 62 15.63 -8.02 -2.91
N PRO A 63 16.51 -8.75 -3.62
CA PRO A 63 16.17 -9.33 -4.92
C PRO A 63 14.91 -10.22 -4.89
N GLU A 64 14.67 -10.92 -3.79
CA GLU A 64 13.52 -11.81 -3.58
C GLU A 64 12.24 -11.02 -3.22
N TYR A 65 12.42 -9.82 -2.65
CA TYR A 65 11.35 -8.94 -2.19
C TYR A 65 11.38 -7.61 -2.97
N ASP A 66 11.26 -7.71 -4.29
CA ASP A 66 11.13 -6.58 -5.22
C ASP A 66 9.65 -6.37 -5.57
N TRP A 67 8.96 -5.63 -4.72
CA TRP A 67 7.50 -5.52 -4.73
C TRP A 67 7.00 -4.25 -5.42
N TYR A 68 5.76 -4.31 -5.89
CA TYR A 68 5.09 -3.23 -6.60
C TYR A 68 3.66 -3.09 -6.12
N GLY A 69 3.21 -1.84 -6.08
CA GLY A 69 1.83 -1.50 -5.78
C GLY A 69 1.36 -0.29 -6.58
N GLU A 70 0.06 -0.13 -6.69
CA GLU A 70 -0.60 1.03 -7.32
C GLU A 70 -1.22 1.90 -6.23
N VAL A 71 -1.05 3.22 -6.35
CA VAL A 71 -1.71 4.19 -5.48
C VAL A 71 -3.21 4.17 -5.76
N SER A 72 -3.98 3.61 -4.83
CA SER A 72 -5.43 3.50 -4.94
C SER A 72 -6.13 4.79 -4.53
N GLN A 73 -5.58 5.50 -3.53
CA GLN A 73 -6.09 6.78 -3.05
C GLN A 73 -4.94 7.67 -2.57
N CYS A 74 -5.01 8.95 -2.92
CA CYS A 74 -4.03 9.96 -2.57
C CYS A 74 -4.73 11.32 -2.44
N GLU A 75 -4.87 11.77 -1.20
CA GLU A 75 -5.36 13.08 -0.82
C GLU A 75 -4.26 13.74 0.04
N PRO A 76 -3.56 14.77 -0.50
CA PRO A 76 -2.43 15.38 0.19
C PRO A 76 -2.77 15.78 1.62
N ASN A 77 -1.91 15.39 2.56
CA ASN A 77 -2.01 15.67 4.00
C ASN A 77 -3.18 14.98 4.73
N THR A 78 -3.90 14.07 4.07
CA THR A 78 -5.09 13.41 4.62
C THR A 78 -5.08 11.90 4.40
N LEU A 79 -4.78 11.40 3.19
CA LEU A 79 -4.92 9.97 2.88
C LEU A 79 -3.88 9.55 1.86
N PHE A 80 -3.22 8.44 2.12
CA PHE A 80 -2.35 7.78 1.14
C PHE A 80 -2.51 6.27 1.24
N SER A 81 -2.96 5.61 0.17
CA SER A 81 -3.26 4.18 0.14
C SER A 81 -2.71 3.53 -1.11
N ILE A 82 -2.19 2.31 -0.94
CA ILE A 82 -1.56 1.52 -1.98
C ILE A 82 -2.18 0.12 -1.97
N LYS A 83 -2.48 -0.36 -3.16
CA LYS A 83 -2.87 -1.75 -3.44
C LYS A 83 -1.67 -2.49 -4.00
N MET A 84 -1.28 -3.62 -3.42
CA MET A 84 -0.23 -4.45 -4.01
C MET A 84 -0.67 -5.01 -5.36
N THR A 85 0.27 -5.02 -6.31
CA THR A 85 0.07 -5.53 -7.68
C THR A 85 1.11 -6.56 -8.09
N ARG A 86 2.24 -6.60 -7.38
CA ARG A 86 3.24 -7.65 -7.48
C ARG A 86 3.98 -7.78 -6.16
N SER A 87 3.74 -8.85 -5.43
CA SER A 87 4.50 -9.19 -4.22
C SER A 87 4.49 -10.71 -4.00
N ASP A 88 4.88 -11.17 -2.82
CA ASP A 88 4.63 -12.56 -2.45
C ASP A 88 3.12 -12.83 -2.30
N ALA A 89 2.77 -14.12 -2.17
CA ALA A 89 1.38 -14.58 -2.14
C ALA A 89 0.57 -14.02 -0.96
N ASP A 90 1.22 -13.72 0.16
CA ASP A 90 0.54 -13.19 1.35
C ASP A 90 0.27 -11.69 1.20
N TRP A 91 1.16 -10.96 0.53
CA TRP A 91 1.05 -9.52 0.32
C TRP A 91 0.27 -9.12 -0.93
N ASP A 92 0.20 -9.96 -1.97
CA ASP A 92 -0.45 -9.61 -3.25
C ASP A 92 -1.92 -9.16 -3.11
N PRO A 93 -2.77 -9.80 -2.26
CA PRO A 93 -4.13 -9.33 -2.05
C PRO A 93 -4.23 -8.16 -1.07
N THR A 94 -3.12 -7.63 -0.53
CA THR A 94 -3.14 -6.63 0.54
C THR A 94 -3.24 -5.20 0.00
N SER A 95 -3.96 -4.36 0.74
CA SER A 95 -3.89 -2.91 0.63
C SER A 95 -3.41 -2.35 1.97
N PHE A 96 -2.61 -1.29 1.94
CA PHE A 96 -2.18 -0.58 3.13
C PHE A 96 -2.22 0.92 2.88
N GLY A 97 -2.34 1.72 3.94
CA GLY A 97 -2.40 3.17 3.83
C GLY A 97 -2.38 3.88 5.17
N PHE A 98 -2.38 5.21 5.09
CA PHE A 98 -2.32 6.15 6.20
C PHE A 98 -3.43 7.18 6.04
N GLU A 99 -4.14 7.48 7.13
CA GLU A 99 -5.26 8.43 7.24
C GLU A 99 -5.06 9.32 8.47
#